data_AF-A0A9D4KLN6-F1
#
_entry.id   AF-A0A9D4KLN6-F1
#
_cell.length_a   1.000
_cell.length_b   1.000
_cell.length_c   1.000
_cell.angle_alpha   90.00
_cell.angle_beta   90.00
_cell.angle_gamma   90.00
#
_symmetry.space_group_name_H-M   'P 1'
#
loop_
_entity.id
_entity.type
_entity.pdbx_description
1 polymer ?
#
loop_
_entity_poly.entity_id
_entity_poly.type
_entity_poly.pdbx_seq_one_letter_code
_entity_poly.pdbx_strand_id
1 'polypeptide(L)'
;MKERKRRKLEIFAETHTKEPDVSVSEQTDDKDKDMSCQTVIDGNYLRAMDSEINALRQENETLRKNCEKNDRMFSPKDFEDNDEKVKNLTGLATFALLMILFNYLEPFLQNMDVLDKFRCLVLTLMRLRLNLSVLFLSYDFDISKASVSRIYSSVIDVMYLRMICSLARPRVITVDNANAVSKKLLPYIVLK
;
A
#
# COMPACT_ATOMS: atom_id res chain seq x y z
N MET A 1 1.53 24.76 -4.04
CA MET A 1 2.15 24.33 -2.76
C MET A 1 2.59 25.50 -1.85
N LYS A 2 3.12 26.63 -2.38
CA LYS A 2 3.53 27.82 -1.60
C LYS A 2 2.41 28.52 -0.83
N GLU A 3 1.18 28.47 -1.34
CA GLU A 3 0.04 29.23 -0.81
C GLU A 3 -0.55 28.64 0.49
N ARG A 4 -0.51 27.31 0.64
CA ARG A 4 -0.91 26.63 1.89
C ARG A 4 0.02 26.92 3.06
N LYS A 5 1.30 27.20 2.78
CA LYS A 5 2.30 27.51 3.82
C LYS A 5 2.14 28.93 4.36
N ARG A 6 1.64 29.87 3.55
CA ARG A 6 1.33 31.24 3.98
C ARG A 6 0.09 31.32 4.87
N ARG A 7 -0.98 30.61 4.49
CA ARG A 7 -2.20 30.55 5.34
C ARG A 7 -1.96 29.92 6.71
N LYS A 8 -1.04 28.94 6.81
CA LYS A 8 -0.62 28.38 8.11
C LYS A 8 0.21 29.35 8.96
N LEU A 9 0.94 30.29 8.35
CA LEU A 9 1.69 31.33 9.07
C LEU A 9 0.76 32.45 9.56
N GLU A 10 -0.25 32.82 8.77
CA GLU A 10 -1.22 33.88 9.13
C GLU A 10 -2.09 33.44 10.32
N ILE A 11 -2.58 32.18 10.30
CA ILE A 11 -3.37 31.62 11.41
C ILE A 11 -2.56 31.50 12.71
N PHE A 12 -1.24 31.34 12.62
CA PHE A 12 -0.35 31.28 13.78
C PHE A 12 -0.05 32.67 14.37
N ALA A 13 -0.11 33.73 13.56
CA ALA A 13 0.13 35.11 14.02
C ALA A 13 -1.11 35.72 14.71
N GLU A 14 -2.32 35.32 14.30
CA GLU A 14 -3.57 35.87 14.84
C GLU A 14 -3.95 35.30 16.23
N THR A 15 -3.39 34.17 16.63
CA THR A 15 -3.69 33.55 17.94
C THR A 15 -2.89 34.13 19.11
N HIS A 16 -1.96 35.08 18.88
CA HIS A 16 -1.05 35.63 19.91
C HIS A 16 -1.21 37.14 20.20
N THR A 17 -2.25 37.82 19.71
CA THR A 17 -2.40 39.29 19.83
C THR A 17 -3.64 39.79 20.57
N LYS A 18 -4.26 38.99 21.45
CA LYS A 18 -5.34 39.48 22.32
C LYS A 18 -4.90 39.52 23.79
N GLU A 19 -4.25 40.62 24.16
CA GLU A 19 -4.16 41.07 25.55
C GLU A 19 -5.48 41.78 25.94
N PRO A 20 -6.04 41.56 27.14
CA PRO A 20 -7.16 42.34 27.63
C PRO A 20 -6.67 43.64 28.30
N ASP A 21 -7.17 44.76 27.81
CA ASP A 21 -7.11 46.10 28.40
C ASP A 21 -7.75 46.09 29.81
N VAL A 22 -6.98 46.43 30.85
CA VAL A 22 -7.52 46.91 32.13
C VAL A 22 -6.68 48.09 32.60
N SER A 23 -7.27 49.28 32.49
CA SER A 23 -6.78 50.54 33.00
C SER A 23 -6.71 50.55 34.53
N VAL A 24 -5.53 50.85 35.11
CA VAL A 24 -5.42 51.24 36.53
C VAL A 24 -4.54 52.48 36.64
N SER A 25 -5.11 53.47 37.32
CA SER A 25 -4.57 54.78 37.68
C SER A 25 -3.31 54.70 38.56
N GLU A 26 -2.36 55.59 38.27
CA GLU A 26 -1.15 55.87 39.06
C GLU A 26 -1.44 56.21 40.52
N GLN A 27 -0.83 55.47 41.45
CA GLN A 27 -0.25 56.03 42.67
C GLN A 27 1.04 55.27 42.99
N THR A 28 2.14 56.03 43.06
CA THR A 28 3.51 55.63 43.36
C THR A 28 3.68 55.25 44.83
N ASP A 29 4.35 54.14 45.12
CA ASP A 29 5.21 54.00 46.29
C ASP A 29 6.19 52.84 46.13
N ASP A 30 7.48 53.18 46.18
CA ASP A 30 8.63 52.29 46.03
C ASP A 30 8.70 51.22 47.12
N LYS A 31 8.60 49.95 46.72
CA LYS A 31 9.24 48.82 47.40
C LYS A 31 9.71 47.82 46.37
N ASP A 32 11.04 47.62 46.32
CA ASP A 32 11.69 46.49 45.65
C ASP A 32 10.99 45.19 46.02
N LYS A 33 10.11 44.74 45.13
CA LYS A 33 9.62 43.37 45.08
C LYS A 33 10.21 42.78 43.83
N ASP A 34 11.16 41.89 44.06
CA ASP A 34 11.61 40.87 43.11
C ASP A 34 10.39 40.35 42.34
N MET A 35 10.16 40.89 41.15
CA MET A 35 9.03 40.52 40.31
C MET A 35 9.46 39.26 39.57
N SER A 36 9.57 38.17 40.32
CA SER A 36 9.51 36.87 39.70
C SER A 36 8.18 36.85 38.95
N CYS A 37 8.22 36.77 37.62
CA CYS A 37 7.06 36.43 36.82
C CYS A 37 6.66 35.01 37.22
N GLN A 38 5.92 34.89 38.33
CA GLN A 38 5.43 33.63 38.80
C GLN A 38 4.31 33.25 37.84
N THR A 39 4.63 32.40 36.85
CA THR A 39 3.60 31.72 36.07
C THR A 39 2.90 30.77 37.04
N VAL A 40 1.87 31.25 37.74
CA VAL A 40 0.94 30.36 38.43
C VAL A 40 0.29 29.55 37.32
N ILE A 41 0.83 28.37 37.05
CA ILE A 41 0.22 27.39 36.15
C ILE A 41 -1.09 27.02 36.83
N ASP A 42 -2.16 27.71 36.44
CA ASP A 42 -3.49 27.41 36.91
C ASP A 42 -3.78 25.94 36.57
N GLY A 43 -4.28 25.16 37.53
CA GLY A 43 -4.51 23.72 37.35
C GLY A 43 -5.44 23.42 36.18
N ASN A 44 -6.24 24.42 35.77
CA ASN A 44 -7.08 24.37 34.57
C ASN A 44 -6.27 24.38 33.28
N TYR A 45 -5.19 25.18 33.19
CA TYR A 45 -4.31 25.21 32.02
C TYR A 45 -3.56 23.89 31.86
N LEU A 46 -3.09 23.30 32.96
CA LEU A 46 -2.46 21.97 32.95
C LEU A 46 -3.43 20.88 32.46
N ARG A 47 -4.67 20.88 32.97
CA ARG A 47 -5.72 19.93 32.52
C ARG A 47 -6.10 20.11 31.06
N ALA A 48 -6.18 21.35 30.58
CA ALA A 48 -6.46 21.64 29.18
C ALA A 48 -5.36 21.07 28.28
N MET A 49 -4.09 21.32 28.62
CA MET A 49 -2.95 20.75 27.90
C MET A 49 -2.93 19.21 27.96
N ASP A 50 -3.18 18.60 29.11
CA ASP A 50 -3.25 17.14 29.24
C ASP A 50 -4.37 16.56 28.37
N SER A 51 -5.52 17.24 28.29
CA SER A 51 -6.63 16.82 27.43
C SER A 51 -6.27 16.91 25.95
N GLU A 52 -5.56 17.96 25.53
CA GLU A 52 -5.09 18.14 24.16
C GLU A 52 -4.04 17.09 23.79
N ILE A 53 -3.07 16.83 24.67
CA ILE A 53 -2.05 15.78 24.48
C ILE A 53 -2.71 14.41 24.33
N ASN A 54 -3.72 14.09 25.15
CA ASN A 54 -4.44 12.84 25.06
C ASN A 54 -5.25 12.73 23.76
N ALA A 55 -5.93 13.80 23.34
CA ALA A 55 -6.65 13.85 22.07
C ALA A 55 -5.71 13.64 20.87
N LEU A 56 -4.57 14.34 20.85
CA LEU A 56 -3.56 14.21 19.80
C LEU A 56 -2.92 12.81 19.77
N ARG A 57 -2.71 12.19 20.94
CA ARG A 57 -2.22 10.80 21.02
C ARG A 57 -3.24 9.83 20.43
N GLN A 58 -4.51 10.00 20.75
CA GLN A 58 -5.60 9.19 20.22
C GLN A 58 -5.74 9.35 18.70
N GLU A 59 -5.65 10.58 18.19
CA GLU A 59 -5.67 10.86 16.75
C GLU A 59 -4.48 10.19 16.06
N ASN A 60 -3.27 10.34 16.60
CA ASN A 60 -2.08 9.68 16.06
C ASN A 60 -2.21 8.15 16.04
N GLU A 61 -2.77 7.55 17.08
CA GLU A 61 -2.99 6.11 17.11
C GLU A 61 -4.01 5.68 16.03
N THR A 62 -5.08 6.46 15.86
CA THR A 62 -6.11 6.20 14.85
C THR A 62 -5.55 6.34 13.44
N LEU A 63 -4.77 7.40 13.18
CA LEU A 63 -4.11 7.62 11.90
C LEU A 63 -3.12 6.50 11.59
N ARG A 64 -2.30 6.08 12.55
CA ARG A 64 -1.38 4.94 12.39
C ARG A 64 -2.12 3.66 12.00
N LYS A 65 -3.21 3.34 12.71
CA LYS A 65 -4.07 2.19 12.37
C LYS A 65 -4.65 2.29 10.97
N ASN A 66 -5.05 3.48 10.52
CA ASN A 66 -5.60 3.68 9.18
C ASN A 66 -4.53 3.51 8.09
N CYS A 67 -3.32 4.05 8.31
CA CYS A 67 -2.19 3.82 7.40
C CYS A 67 -1.85 2.33 7.30
N GLU A 68 -1.77 1.63 8.44
CA GLU A 68 -1.50 0.19 8.46
C GLU A 68 -2.58 -0.62 7.72
N LYS A 69 -3.85 -0.22 7.83
CA LYS A 69 -4.95 -0.85 7.08
C LYS A 69 -4.82 -0.63 5.58
N ASN A 70 -4.52 0.60 5.15
CA ASN A 70 -4.32 0.91 3.74
C ASN A 70 -3.11 0.17 3.16
N ASP A 71 -2.02 0.06 3.91
CA ASP A 71 -0.85 -0.73 3.51
C ASP A 71 -1.14 -2.24 3.46
N ARG A 72 -2.05 -2.74 4.29
CA ARG A 72 -2.48 -4.14 4.22
C ARG A 72 -3.49 -4.39 3.11
N MET A 73 -4.21 -3.38 2.66
CA MET A 73 -5.26 -3.52 1.65
C MET A 73 -4.69 -4.16 0.38
N PHE A 74 -5.39 -5.19 -0.11
CA PHE A 74 -4.96 -5.99 -1.27
C PHE A 74 -3.61 -6.70 -1.14
N SER A 75 -3.03 -6.80 0.06
CA SER A 75 -1.89 -7.67 0.32
C SER A 75 -2.34 -9.14 0.44
N PRO A 76 -1.45 -10.13 0.30
CA PRO A 76 -1.81 -11.54 0.50
C PRO A 76 -2.51 -11.79 1.86
N LYS A 77 -2.08 -11.10 2.91
CA LYS A 77 -2.65 -11.19 4.27
C LYS A 77 -4.08 -10.65 4.38
N ASP A 78 -4.50 -9.80 3.45
CA ASP A 78 -5.86 -9.24 3.42
C ASP A 78 -6.89 -10.18 2.77
N PHE A 79 -6.39 -11.24 2.14
CA PHE A 79 -7.18 -12.32 1.55
C PHE A 79 -7.07 -13.65 2.31
N GLU A 80 -6.08 -13.76 3.21
CA GLU A 80 -5.91 -14.90 4.11
C GLU A 80 -7.18 -15.10 4.94
N ASP A 81 -7.65 -16.35 5.03
CA ASP A 81 -8.87 -16.77 5.74
C ASP A 81 -10.21 -16.15 5.25
N ASN A 82 -10.24 -15.46 4.10
CA ASN A 82 -11.46 -14.86 3.55
C ASN A 82 -11.73 -15.24 2.09
N ASP A 83 -12.13 -16.49 1.89
CA ASP A 83 -12.43 -17.05 0.57
C ASP A 83 -13.63 -16.38 -0.11
N GLU A 84 -14.62 -15.90 0.64
CA GLU A 84 -15.74 -15.15 0.07
C GLU A 84 -15.27 -13.85 -0.57
N LYS A 85 -14.37 -13.12 0.10
CA LYS A 85 -13.76 -11.91 -0.45
C LYS A 85 -12.92 -12.22 -1.69
N VAL A 86 -12.12 -13.29 -1.67
CA VAL A 86 -11.35 -13.72 -2.84
C VAL A 86 -12.27 -14.01 -4.03
N LYS A 87 -13.36 -14.75 -3.80
CA LYS A 87 -14.34 -15.10 -4.84
C LYS A 87 -15.08 -13.90 -5.39
N ASN A 88 -15.47 -12.96 -4.54
CA ASN A 88 -16.19 -11.77 -4.96
C ASN A 88 -15.29 -10.80 -5.74
N LEU A 89 -14.03 -10.64 -5.30
CA LEU A 89 -13.09 -9.71 -5.94
C LEU A 89 -12.42 -10.29 -7.18
N THR A 90 -11.92 -11.52 -7.12
CA THR A 90 -11.12 -12.12 -8.20
C THR A 90 -11.86 -13.14 -9.04
N GLY A 91 -12.98 -13.68 -8.54
CA GLY A 91 -13.70 -14.78 -9.17
C GLY A 91 -13.11 -16.17 -8.88
N LEU A 92 -11.98 -16.26 -8.17
CA LEU A 92 -11.36 -17.53 -7.78
C LEU A 92 -12.03 -18.11 -6.53
N ALA A 93 -12.13 -19.43 -6.44
CA ALA A 93 -12.90 -20.07 -5.37
C ALA A 93 -12.29 -19.93 -3.96
N THR A 94 -10.96 -19.82 -3.88
CA THR A 94 -10.21 -19.90 -2.61
C THR A 94 -8.93 -19.07 -2.70
N PHE A 95 -8.46 -18.53 -1.58
CA PHE A 95 -7.16 -17.83 -1.49
C PHE A 95 -5.99 -18.70 -1.98
N ALA A 96 -6.01 -20.01 -1.70
CA ALA A 96 -4.99 -20.95 -2.16
C ALA A 96 -4.84 -20.94 -3.70
N LEU A 97 -5.94 -20.88 -4.45
CA LEU A 97 -5.90 -20.81 -5.92
C LEU A 97 -5.32 -19.48 -6.40
N LEU A 98 -5.66 -18.38 -5.73
CA LEU A 98 -5.08 -17.07 -6.01
C LEU A 98 -3.55 -17.08 -5.81
N MET A 99 -3.07 -17.68 -4.73
CA MET A 99 -1.63 -17.81 -4.46
C MET A 99 -0.92 -18.73 -5.44
N ILE A 100 -1.53 -19.86 -5.82
CA ILE A 100 -0.98 -20.74 -6.86
C ILE A 100 -0.84 -19.99 -8.20
N LEU A 101 -1.90 -19.27 -8.59
CA LEU A 101 -1.89 -18.46 -9.81
C LEU A 101 -0.81 -17.36 -9.73
N PHE A 102 -0.70 -16.69 -8.59
CA PHE A 102 0.31 -15.67 -8.36
C PHE A 102 1.72 -16.25 -8.50
N ASN A 103 2.06 -17.32 -7.77
CA ASN A 103 3.38 -17.94 -7.82
C ASN A 103 3.75 -18.43 -9.24
N TYR A 104 2.76 -18.86 -10.02
CA TYR A 104 2.96 -19.25 -11.42
C TYR A 104 3.29 -18.06 -12.33
N LEU A 105 2.67 -16.90 -12.09
CA LEU A 105 2.79 -15.70 -12.92
C LEU A 105 3.89 -14.75 -12.47
N GLU A 106 4.21 -14.71 -11.17
CA GLU A 106 5.17 -13.82 -10.52
C GLU A 106 6.51 -13.65 -11.26
N PRO A 107 7.17 -14.71 -11.77
CA PRO A 107 8.45 -14.55 -12.47
C PRO A 107 8.31 -13.85 -13.84
N PHE A 108 7.10 -13.76 -14.39
CA PHE A 108 6.81 -13.12 -15.68
C PHE A 108 6.19 -11.74 -15.53
N LEU A 109 5.76 -11.37 -14.33
CA LEU A 109 5.24 -10.04 -14.05
C LEU A 109 6.36 -9.01 -14.01
N GLN A 110 6.13 -7.89 -14.67
CA GLN A 110 7.04 -6.74 -14.62
C GLN A 110 7.08 -6.16 -13.22
N ASN A 111 8.29 -5.77 -12.77
CA ASN A 111 8.44 -5.01 -11.55
C ASN A 111 7.92 -3.59 -11.80
N MET A 112 6.94 -3.16 -11.02
CA MET A 112 6.40 -1.80 -11.09
C MET A 112 6.82 -1.06 -9.82
N ASP A 113 7.45 0.11 -9.95
CA ASP A 113 7.87 0.90 -8.79
C ASP A 113 6.68 1.43 -7.96
N VAL A 114 5.50 1.48 -8.59
CA VAL A 114 4.29 2.09 -8.04
C VAL A 114 3.45 1.08 -7.25
N LEU A 115 3.55 -0.22 -7.56
CA LEU A 115 2.67 -1.22 -6.97
C LEU A 115 3.31 -2.60 -6.92
N ASP A 116 3.10 -3.30 -5.82
CA ASP A 116 3.56 -4.68 -5.64
C ASP A 116 2.95 -5.63 -6.70
N LYS A 117 3.70 -6.69 -7.06
CA LYS A 117 3.30 -7.65 -8.09
C LYS A 117 1.98 -8.33 -7.77
N PHE A 118 1.78 -8.69 -6.50
CA PHE A 118 0.55 -9.33 -6.05
C PHE A 118 -0.65 -8.40 -6.24
N ARG A 119 -0.50 -7.14 -5.81
CA ARG A 119 -1.53 -6.11 -6.00
C ARG A 119 -1.81 -5.82 -7.48
N CYS A 120 -0.79 -5.84 -8.35
CA CYS A 120 -0.97 -5.72 -9.80
C CYS A 120 -1.83 -6.84 -10.39
N LEU A 121 -1.62 -8.09 -9.94
CA LEU A 121 -2.43 -9.23 -10.34
C LEU A 121 -3.88 -9.08 -9.83
N VAL A 122 -4.06 -8.77 -8.55
CA VAL A 122 -5.39 -8.59 -7.94
C VAL A 122 -6.17 -7.47 -8.64
N LEU A 123 -5.55 -6.32 -8.91
CA LEU A 123 -6.15 -5.22 -9.66
C LEU A 123 -6.68 -5.69 -11.02
N THR A 124 -5.89 -6.52 -11.71
CA THR A 124 -6.25 -7.06 -13.02
C THR A 124 -7.42 -8.04 -12.91
N LEU A 125 -7.41 -8.94 -11.93
CA LEU A 125 -8.50 -9.89 -11.69
C LEU A 125 -9.80 -9.18 -11.29
N MET A 126 -9.73 -8.16 -10.43
CA MET A 126 -10.89 -7.33 -10.06
C MET A 126 -11.50 -6.64 -11.27
N ARG A 127 -10.66 -6.08 -12.15
CA ARG A 127 -11.12 -5.46 -13.39
C ARG A 127 -11.81 -6.47 -14.32
N LEU A 128 -11.26 -7.66 -14.47
CA LEU A 128 -11.85 -8.72 -15.31
C LEU A 128 -13.17 -9.25 -14.74
N ARG A 129 -13.26 -9.42 -13.42
CA ARG A 129 -14.41 -10.03 -12.75
C ARG A 129 -15.59 -9.08 -12.57
N LEU A 130 -15.30 -7.84 -12.16
CA LEU A 130 -16.29 -6.84 -11.77
C LEU A 130 -16.51 -5.77 -12.84
N ASN A 131 -15.74 -5.80 -13.95
CA ASN A 131 -15.76 -4.80 -15.01
C ASN A 131 -15.60 -3.35 -14.49
N LEU A 132 -14.74 -3.17 -13.47
CA LEU A 132 -14.53 -1.87 -12.84
C LEU A 132 -13.91 -0.87 -13.80
N SER A 133 -14.30 0.40 -13.67
CA SER A 133 -13.67 1.49 -14.45
C SER A 133 -12.23 1.71 -14.00
N VAL A 134 -11.37 2.14 -14.94
CA VAL A 134 -9.96 2.52 -14.63
C VAL A 134 -9.93 3.64 -13.58
N LEU A 135 -10.95 4.50 -13.59
CA LEU A 135 -11.12 5.56 -12.60
C LEU A 135 -11.34 5.01 -11.19
N PHE A 136 -12.23 4.04 -11.03
CA PHE A 136 -12.51 3.46 -9.73
C PHE A 136 -11.27 2.78 -9.14
N LEU A 137 -10.58 1.97 -9.96
CA LEU A 137 -9.32 1.33 -9.57
C LEU A 137 -8.21 2.35 -9.25
N SER A 138 -8.20 3.49 -9.93
CA SER A 138 -7.23 4.56 -9.63
C SER A 138 -7.41 5.15 -8.24
N TYR A 139 -8.65 5.28 -7.77
CA TYR A 139 -8.96 5.78 -6.43
C TYR A 139 -8.69 4.73 -5.35
N ASP A 140 -9.01 3.48 -5.62
CA ASP A 140 -8.92 2.39 -4.64
C ASP A 140 -7.46 1.95 -4.39
N PHE A 141 -6.61 2.01 -5.42
CA PHE A 141 -5.19 1.66 -5.31
C PHE A 141 -4.28 2.87 -5.09
N ASP A 142 -4.81 4.10 -5.11
CA ASP A 142 -4.06 5.37 -5.05
C ASP A 142 -2.99 5.50 -6.15
N ILE A 143 -3.37 5.18 -7.40
CA ILE A 143 -2.47 5.15 -8.56
C ILE A 143 -3.04 5.99 -9.69
N SER A 144 -2.19 6.60 -10.52
CA SER A 144 -2.66 7.31 -11.71
C SER A 144 -3.41 6.39 -12.69
N LYS A 145 -4.46 6.92 -13.35
CA LYS A 145 -5.24 6.17 -14.37
C LYS A 145 -4.36 5.59 -15.47
N ALA A 146 -3.32 6.32 -15.88
CA ALA A 146 -2.37 5.88 -16.90
C ALA A 146 -1.58 4.64 -16.44
N SER A 147 -1.11 4.64 -15.19
CA SER A 147 -0.41 3.49 -14.60
C SER A 147 -1.33 2.29 -14.47
N VAL A 148 -2.59 2.46 -14.02
CA VAL A 148 -3.58 1.37 -13.95
C VAL A 148 -3.79 0.72 -15.33
N SER A 149 -3.92 1.53 -16.38
CA SER A 149 -4.07 1.01 -17.75
C SER A 149 -2.84 0.21 -18.21
N ARG A 150 -1.63 0.69 -17.90
CA ARG A 150 -0.38 -0.01 -18.24
C ARG A 150 -0.25 -1.34 -17.50
N ILE A 151 -0.55 -1.33 -16.19
CA ILE A 151 -0.55 -2.53 -15.35
C ILE A 151 -1.53 -3.55 -15.93
N TYR A 152 -2.76 -3.14 -16.21
CA TYR A 152 -3.77 -4.03 -16.78
C TYR A 152 -3.31 -4.68 -18.09
N SER A 153 -2.81 -3.88 -19.05
CA SER A 153 -2.30 -4.39 -20.33
C SER A 153 -1.09 -5.33 -20.14
N SER A 154 -0.13 -4.96 -19.29
CA SER A 154 1.05 -5.81 -19.03
C SER A 154 0.68 -7.15 -18.40
N VAL A 155 -0.19 -7.15 -17.39
CA VAL A 155 -0.58 -8.36 -16.68
C VAL A 155 -1.45 -9.26 -17.57
N ILE A 156 -2.40 -8.70 -18.33
CA ILE A 156 -3.26 -9.50 -19.21
C ILE A 156 -2.46 -10.17 -20.32
N ASP A 157 -1.47 -9.47 -20.90
CA ASP A 157 -0.61 -10.04 -21.94
C ASP A 157 0.19 -11.23 -21.39
N VAL A 158 0.74 -11.10 -20.18
CA VAL A 158 1.44 -12.19 -19.50
C VAL A 158 0.49 -13.36 -19.21
N MET A 159 -0.70 -13.10 -18.67
CA MET A 159 -1.69 -14.15 -18.41
C MET A 159 -2.08 -14.88 -19.68
N TYR A 160 -2.39 -14.15 -20.76
CA TYR A 160 -2.75 -14.70 -22.06
C TYR A 160 -1.64 -15.59 -22.62
N LEU A 161 -0.40 -15.08 -22.66
CA LEU A 161 0.73 -15.83 -23.18
C LEU A 161 1.03 -17.09 -22.37
N ARG A 162 1.02 -17.02 -21.03
CA ARG A 162 1.40 -18.17 -20.21
C ARG A 162 0.29 -19.20 -20.09
N MET A 163 -0.95 -18.78 -19.89
CA MET A 163 -2.06 -19.74 -19.75
C MET A 163 -2.36 -20.46 -21.07
N ILE A 164 -2.38 -19.76 -22.21
CA ILE A 164 -2.63 -20.39 -23.50
C ILE A 164 -1.42 -21.19 -23.98
N CYS A 165 -0.20 -20.66 -23.87
CA CYS A 165 0.99 -21.40 -24.30
C CYS A 165 1.23 -22.65 -23.44
N SER A 166 0.87 -22.62 -22.15
CA SER A 166 0.92 -23.81 -21.30
C SER A 166 -0.10 -24.89 -21.71
N LEU A 167 -1.22 -24.50 -22.32
CA LEU A 167 -2.24 -25.43 -22.82
C LEU A 167 -1.94 -25.94 -24.24
N ALA A 168 -1.23 -25.15 -25.05
CA ALA A 168 -0.94 -25.46 -26.45
C ALA A 168 0.32 -26.32 -26.66
N ARG A 169 1.10 -26.64 -25.63
CA ARG A 169 2.23 -27.57 -25.77
C ARG A 169 1.77 -29.02 -25.63
N PRO A 170 1.74 -29.83 -26.71
CA PRO A 170 1.69 -31.26 -26.54
C PRO A 170 2.95 -31.69 -25.81
N ARG A 171 2.80 -32.23 -24.60
CA ARG A 171 3.85 -33.03 -23.97
C ARG A 171 4.04 -34.26 -24.85
N VAL A 172 4.99 -34.22 -25.77
CA VAL A 172 5.52 -35.45 -26.37
C VAL A 172 6.29 -36.14 -25.25
N ILE A 173 5.60 -37.04 -24.54
CA ILE A 173 6.24 -38.02 -23.68
C ILE A 173 6.83 -39.02 -24.67
N THR A 174 8.12 -38.91 -25.00
CA THR A 174 8.81 -40.04 -25.60
C THR A 174 8.85 -41.12 -24.53
N VAL A 175 7.94 -42.08 -24.64
CA VAL A 175 8.16 -43.40 -24.09
C VAL A 175 9.38 -43.94 -24.83
N ASP A 176 10.56 -43.77 -24.24
CA ASP A 176 11.76 -44.49 -24.67
C ASP A 176 11.52 -45.96 -24.31
N ASN A 177 10.74 -46.60 -25.18
CA ASN A 177 10.49 -48.02 -25.20
C ASN A 177 11.84 -48.70 -25.38
N ALA A 178 12.17 -49.52 -24.38
CA ALA A 178 13.27 -50.45 -24.34
C ALA A 178 13.43 -51.21 -25.67
N ASN A 179 14.29 -50.72 -26.59
CA ASN A 179 14.85 -51.51 -27.70
C ASN A 179 15.98 -50.80 -28.48
N ALA A 180 16.85 -50.04 -27.81
CA ALA A 180 18.07 -49.47 -28.42
C ALA A 180 19.38 -50.02 -27.82
N VAL A 181 19.33 -51.19 -27.17
CA VAL A 181 20.52 -51.90 -26.64
C VAL A 181 21.32 -52.61 -27.74
N SER A 182 20.89 -52.66 -29.00
CA SER A 182 21.57 -53.47 -30.04
C SER A 182 22.38 -52.68 -31.10
N LYS A 183 22.67 -51.39 -30.91
CA LYS A 183 23.62 -50.64 -31.78
C LYS A 183 24.80 -50.02 -31.05
N LYS A 184 25.13 -50.53 -29.85
CA LYS A 184 26.49 -50.44 -29.29
C LYS A 184 27.34 -51.58 -29.86
N LEU A 185 27.60 -51.56 -31.16
CA LEU A 185 28.70 -52.34 -31.75
C LEU A 185 29.86 -51.37 -32.04
N LEU A 186 30.81 -51.38 -31.11
CA LEU A 186 32.26 -51.23 -31.32
C LEU A 186 32.79 -49.98 -32.05
N PRO A 187 33.39 -49.02 -31.31
CA PRO A 187 34.38 -48.11 -31.88
C PRO A 187 35.79 -48.54 -31.44
N TYR A 188 36.35 -49.63 -31.97
CA TYR A 188 37.81 -49.91 -31.86
C TYR A 188 38.22 -51.04 -32.82
N ILE A 189 38.46 -50.72 -34.09
CA ILE A 189 39.55 -51.34 -34.86
C ILE A 189 40.21 -50.21 -35.66
N VAL A 190 41.44 -49.89 -35.24
CA VAL A 190 42.35 -48.92 -35.82
C VAL A 190 42.85 -49.48 -37.15
N LEU A 191 42.70 -48.72 -38.23
CA LEU A 191 43.43 -48.93 -39.49
C LEU A 191 44.62 -47.96 -39.52
N LYS A 192 45.81 -48.51 -39.41
CA LYS A 192 47.04 -47.99 -40.02
C LYS A 192 47.82 -49.18 -40.56
#